data_AF-A0A5B8IAQ7-F1
#
_entry.id   AF-A0A5B8IAQ7-F1
#
_cell.length_a   1.000
_cell.length_b   1.000
_cell.length_c   1.000
_cell.angle_alpha   90.00
_cell.angle_beta   90.00
_cell.angle_gamma   90.00
#
_symmetry.space_group_name_H-M   'P 1'
#
loop_
_entity.id
_entity.type
_entity.pdbx_description
1 polymer ?
#
loop_
_entity_poly.entity_id
_entity_poly.type
_entity_poly.pdbx_seq_one_letter_code
_entity_poly.pdbx_strand_id
1 'polypeptide(L)'
;MRDFFIRSLEKLVGLIVILSIIGVVIGSVSAMFVPDGGFLAGLAVLVGGTIYIILLGGGLYLGLGIYDNTRRTAEALMNRNAADLANQTSSSQD
;
A
#
# COMPACT_ATOMS: atom_id res chain seq x y z
N MET A 1 -3.50 -5.61 -22.01
CA MET A 1 -3.74 -6.71 -21.03
C MET A 1 -2.83 -6.63 -19.81
N ARG A 2 -1.51 -6.39 -19.97
CA ARG A 2 -0.57 -6.17 -18.86
C ARG A 2 -1.04 -5.12 -17.84
N ASP A 3 -1.54 -3.99 -18.31
CA ASP A 3 -1.92 -2.88 -17.43
C ASP A 3 -3.16 -3.20 -16.57
N PHE A 4 -4.07 -4.06 -17.08
CA PHE A 4 -5.17 -4.62 -16.30
C PHE A 4 -4.66 -5.56 -15.20
N PHE A 5 -3.66 -6.39 -15.51
CA PHE A 5 -3.08 -7.34 -14.57
C PHE A 5 -2.36 -6.63 -13.43
N ILE A 6 -1.50 -5.65 -13.74
CA ILE A 6 -0.78 -4.85 -12.74
C ILE A 6 -1.76 -4.13 -11.83
N ARG A 7 -2.77 -3.46 -12.40
CA ARG A 7 -3.77 -2.70 -11.62
C ARG A 7 -4.67 -3.60 -10.77
N SER A 8 -4.93 -4.83 -11.20
CA SER A 8 -5.70 -5.80 -10.42
C SER A 8 -4.86 -6.39 -9.29
N LEU A 9 -3.58 -6.70 -9.53
CA LEU A 9 -2.65 -7.14 -8.50
C LEU A 9 -2.41 -6.07 -7.44
N GLU A 10 -2.26 -4.80 -7.83
CA GLU A 10 -2.16 -3.69 -6.89
C GLU A 10 -3.34 -3.64 -5.92
N LYS A 11 -4.57 -3.72 -6.45
CA LYS A 11 -5.79 -3.72 -5.62
C LYS A 11 -5.90 -4.98 -4.76
N LEU A 12 -5.54 -6.14 -5.31
CA LEU A 12 -5.58 -7.40 -4.59
C LEU A 12 -4.59 -7.41 -3.42
N VAL A 13 -3.36 -6.99 -3.66
CA VAL A 13 -2.33 -6.91 -2.62
C VAL A 13 -2.72 -5.88 -1.56
N GLY A 14 -3.21 -4.71 -1.97
CA GLY A 14 -3.74 -3.70 -1.05
C GLY A 14 -4.87 -4.26 -0.17
N LEU A 15 -5.81 -5.00 -0.77
CA LEU A 15 -6.90 -5.66 -0.04
C LEU A 15 -6.37 -6.68 0.97
N ILE A 16 -5.42 -7.54 0.57
CA ILE A 16 -4.80 -8.54 1.45
C ILE A 16 -4.09 -7.87 2.62
N VAL A 17 -3.35 -6.78 2.38
CA VAL A 17 -2.66 -6.03 3.44
C VAL A 17 -3.66 -5.44 4.43
N ILE A 18 -4.75 -4.82 3.95
CA ILE A 18 -5.80 -4.25 4.82
C ILE A 18 -6.45 -5.35 5.67
N LEU A 19 -6.82 -6.48 5.06
CA LEU A 19 -7.38 -7.61 5.80
C LEU A 19 -6.40 -8.19 6.81
N SER A 20 -5.11 -8.25 6.48
CA SER A 20 -4.07 -8.71 7.40
C SER A 20 -3.92 -7.80 8.60
N ILE A 21 -3.97 -6.48 8.41
CA ILE A 21 -3.93 -5.50 9.50
C ILE A 21 -5.11 -5.71 10.45
N ILE A 22 -6.33 -5.85 9.90
CA ILE A 22 -7.52 -6.14 10.69
C ILE A 22 -7.34 -7.46 11.46
N GLY A 23 -6.85 -8.50 10.80
CA GLY A 23 -6.56 -9.79 11.41
C GLY A 23 -5.56 -9.71 12.57
N VAL A 24 -4.48 -8.94 12.42
CA VAL A 24 -3.48 -8.73 13.49
C VAL A 24 -4.07 -7.95 14.66
N VAL A 25 -4.87 -6.92 14.41
CA VAL A 25 -5.52 -6.15 15.48
C VAL A 25 -6.49 -7.04 16.26
N ILE A 26 -7.35 -7.79 15.57
CA ILE A 26 -8.28 -8.73 16.21
C ILE A 26 -7.50 -9.80 16.96
N GLY A 27 -6.50 -10.41 16.34
CA GLY A 27 -5.67 -11.45 16.95
C GLY A 27 -4.91 -10.96 18.18
N SER A 28 -4.41 -9.72 18.16
CA SER A 28 -3.76 -9.08 19.30
C SER A 28 -4.73 -8.92 20.47
N VAL A 29 -5.93 -8.38 20.22
CA VAL A 29 -6.97 -8.23 21.25
C VAL A 29 -7.39 -9.61 21.76
N SER A 30 -7.69 -10.56 20.89
CA SER A 30 -8.09 -11.92 21.29
C SER A 30 -7.02 -12.61 22.14
N ALA A 31 -5.73 -12.47 21.81
CA ALA A 31 -4.62 -13.04 22.58
C ALA A 31 -4.52 -12.50 24.01
N MET A 32 -5.08 -11.32 24.29
CA MET A 32 -5.13 -10.78 25.66
C MET A 32 -6.20 -11.48 26.53
N PHE A 33 -7.22 -12.11 25.95
CA PHE A 33 -8.36 -12.69 26.67
C PHE A 33 -8.34 -14.23 26.75
N VAL A 34 -7.30 -14.89 26.24
CA VAL A 34 -7.13 -16.35 26.36
C VAL A 34 -6.67 -16.72 27.78
N PRO A 35 -7.00 -17.91 28.33
CA PRO A 35 -6.64 -18.30 29.70
C PRO A 35 -5.13 -18.23 30.03
N ASP A 36 -4.27 -18.61 29.08
CA ASP A 36 -2.80 -18.47 29.17
C ASP A 36 -2.29 -17.16 28.51
N GLY A 37 -3.22 -16.29 28.14
CA GLY A 37 -2.96 -15.02 27.50
C GLY A 37 -2.70 -13.89 28.49
N GLY A 38 -2.47 -12.70 27.94
CA GLY A 38 -2.25 -11.49 28.72
C GLY A 38 -1.79 -10.33 27.86
N PHE A 39 -1.58 -9.18 28.49
CA PHE A 39 -1.17 -7.95 27.77
C PHE A 39 0.11 -8.15 26.95
N LEU A 40 1.11 -8.83 27.51
CA LEU A 40 2.37 -9.15 26.83
C LEU A 40 2.15 -10.04 25.60
N ALA A 41 1.23 -11.00 25.66
CA ALA A 41 0.90 -11.85 24.53
C ALA A 41 0.23 -11.05 23.40
N GLY A 42 -0.73 -10.19 23.74
CA GLY A 42 -1.36 -9.30 22.76
C GLY A 42 -0.38 -8.31 22.14
N LEU A 43 0.54 -7.76 22.93
CA LEU A 43 1.60 -6.87 22.44
C LEU A 43 2.58 -7.62 21.51
N ALA A 44 2.96 -8.85 21.85
CA ALA A 44 3.82 -9.67 21.01
C ALA A 44 3.16 -9.99 19.66
N VAL A 45 1.88 -10.32 19.65
CA VAL A 45 1.09 -10.53 18.42
C VAL A 45 1.00 -9.25 17.59
N LEU A 46 0.79 -8.10 18.24
CA LEU A 46 0.71 -6.81 17.55
C LEU A 46 2.04 -6.47 16.89
N VAL A 47 3.13 -6.49 17.64
CA VAL A 47 4.48 -6.16 17.13
C VAL A 47 4.92 -7.16 16.07
N GLY A 48 4.84 -8.45 16.37
CA GLY A 48 5.22 -9.51 15.44
C GLY A 48 4.38 -9.52 14.16
N GLY A 49 3.06 -9.36 14.30
CA GLY A 49 2.12 -9.30 13.20
C GLY A 49 2.32 -8.06 12.33
N THR A 50 2.54 -6.89 12.92
CA THR A 50 2.83 -5.67 12.15
C THR A 50 4.16 -5.78 11.40
N ILE A 51 5.22 -6.26 12.05
CA ILE A 51 6.50 -6.51 11.37
C ILE A 51 6.32 -7.49 10.21
N TYR A 52 5.59 -8.59 10.43
CA TYR A 52 5.28 -9.57 9.39
C TYR A 52 4.55 -8.94 8.20
N ILE A 53 3.52 -8.13 8.45
CA ILE A 53 2.77 -7.42 7.39
C ILE A 53 3.68 -6.46 6.61
N ILE A 54 4.54 -5.70 7.30
CA ILE A 54 5.45 -4.77 6.65
C ILE A 54 6.42 -5.52 5.73
N LEU A 55 7.03 -6.61 6.22
CA LEU A 55 8.00 -7.38 5.45
C LEU A 55 7.33 -8.10 4.27
N LEU A 56 6.22 -8.81 4.52
CA LEU A 56 5.54 -9.59 3.49
C LEU A 56 4.81 -8.68 2.48
N GLY A 57 4.02 -7.73 2.98
CA GLY A 57 3.26 -6.78 2.16
C GLY A 57 4.16 -5.80 1.42
N GLY A 58 5.17 -5.24 2.11
CA GLY A 58 6.18 -4.39 1.47
C GLY A 58 7.00 -5.14 0.42
N GLY A 59 7.41 -6.39 0.73
CA GLY A 59 8.08 -7.27 -0.22
C GLY A 59 7.23 -7.57 -1.45
N LEU A 60 5.93 -7.82 -1.30
CA LEU A 60 4.98 -8.00 -2.40
C LEU A 60 4.84 -6.72 -3.24
N TYR A 61 4.74 -5.55 -2.60
CA TYR A 61 4.63 -4.26 -3.30
C TYR A 61 5.86 -3.94 -4.15
N LEU A 62 7.06 -4.24 -3.63
CA LEU A 62 8.32 -4.06 -4.36
C LEU A 62 8.51 -5.14 -5.42
N GLY A 63 8.31 -6.41 -5.08
CA GLY A 63 8.55 -7.55 -5.96
C GLY A 63 7.62 -7.60 -7.18
N LEU A 64 6.37 -7.12 -7.03
CA LEU A 64 5.44 -7.00 -8.14
C LEU A 64 5.62 -5.70 -8.95
N GLY A 65 6.56 -4.84 -8.57
CA GLY A 65 6.84 -3.58 -9.27
C GLY A 65 5.69 -2.57 -9.21
N ILE A 66 4.78 -2.71 -8.24
CA ILE A 66 3.61 -1.82 -8.08
C ILE A 66 4.09 -0.39 -7.83
N TYR A 67 5.12 -0.22 -6.99
CA TYR A 67 5.71 1.08 -6.68
C TYR A 67 6.16 1.84 -7.92
N ASP A 68 6.88 1.18 -8.83
CA ASP A 68 7.37 1.81 -10.07
C ASP A 68 6.23 2.25 -10.98
N ASN A 69 5.12 1.50 -10.99
CA ASN A 69 3.93 1.85 -11.76
C ASN A 69 3.23 3.09 -11.20
N THR A 70 3.10 3.20 -9.88
CA THR A 70 2.59 4.40 -9.21
C THR A 70 3.49 5.61 -9.48
N ARG A 71 4.82 5.44 -9.41
CA ARG A 71 5.79 6.50 -9.65
C ARG A 71 5.71 7.05 -11.08
N ARG A 72 5.70 6.17 -12.09
CA ARG A 72 5.55 6.56 -13.51
C ARG A 72 4.24 7.27 -13.79
N THR A 73 3.16 6.87 -13.12
CA THR A 73 1.86 7.54 -13.25
C THR A 73 1.92 8.96 -12.68
N ALA A 74 2.58 9.14 -11.52
CA ALA A 74 2.77 10.47 -10.94
C ALA A 74 3.65 11.37 -11.84
N GLU A 75 4.77 10.84 -12.36
CA GLU A 75 5.65 11.55 -13.29
C GLU A 75 4.90 11.97 -14.58
N ALA A 76 4.10 11.08 -15.16
CA ALA A 76 3.31 11.39 -16.36
C ALA A 76 2.27 12.49 -16.12
N LEU A 77 1.63 12.50 -14.94
CA LEU A 77 0.69 13.55 -14.56
C LEU A 77 1.39 14.90 -14.39
N MET A 78 2.58 14.91 -13.76
CA MET A 78 3.38 16.14 -13.61
C MET A 78 3.78 16.74 -14.96
N ASN A 79 4.28 15.90 -15.88
CA ASN A 79 4.69 16.35 -17.21
C ASN A 79 3.52 16.90 -18.05
N ARG A 80 2.34 16.28 -17.94
CA ARG A 80 1.12 16.79 -18.59
C ARG A 80 0.73 18.17 -18.07
N ASN A 81 0.70 18.35 -16.75
CA ASN A 81 0.36 19.64 -16.15
C ASN A 81 1.36 20.73 -16.56
N ALA A 82 2.66 20.40 -16.64
CA ALA A 82 3.68 21.34 -17.10
C ALA A 82 3.47 21.75 -18.58
N ALA A 83 3.07 20.81 -19.44
CA ALA A 83 2.74 21.11 -20.83
C ALA A 83 1.48 22.00 -20.94
N ASP A 84 0.46 21.74 -20.12
CA ASP A 84 -0.78 22.54 -20.09
C ASP A 84 -0.51 23.98 -19.62
N LEU A 85 0.42 24.17 -18.68
CA LEU A 85 0.87 25.49 -18.24
C LEU A 85 1.64 26.23 -19.34
N ALA A 86 2.55 25.53 -20.03
CA ALA A 86 3.28 26.12 -21.16
C ALA A 86 2.33 26.59 -22.27
N ASN A 87 1.30 25.80 -22.57
CA ASN A 87 0.31 26.12 -23.60
C ASN A 87 -0.55 27.35 -23.23
N GLN A 88 -0.92 27.49 -21.95
CA GLN A 88 -1.62 28.68 -21.44
C GLN A 88 -0.77 29.95 -21.50
N THR A 89 0.54 29.84 -21.28
CA THR A 89 1.45 31.00 -21.37
C THR A 89 1.65 31.47 -22.82
N SER A 90 1.59 30.59 -23.81
CA SER A 90 1.63 30.98 -25.22
C SER A 90 0.34 31.67 -25.69
N SER A 91 -0.83 31.22 -25.25
CA SER A 91 -2.12 31.79 -25.66
C SER A 91 -2.46 33.16 -25.05
N SER A 92 -1.66 33.65 -24.10
CA SER A 92 -1.84 34.96 -23.46
C SER A 92 -0.92 36.05 -24.01
N GLN A 93 0.00 35.69 -24.91
CA GLN A 93 0.93 36.63 -25.55
C GLN A 93 0.53 37.00 -26.99
N ASP A 94 -0.45 36.31 -27.58
CA ASP A 94 -1.08 36.62 -28.87
C ASP A 94 -2.34 37.48 -28.69
#